data_AF-A0A7Y8JZN0-F1
#
_entry.id   AF-A0A7Y8JZN0-F1
#
_cell.length_a   1.000
_cell.length_b   1.000
_cell.length_c   1.000
_cell.angle_alpha   90.00
_cell.angle_beta   90.00
_cell.angle_gamma   90.00
#
_symmetry.space_group_name_H-M   'P 1'
#
loop_
_entity.id
_entity.type
_entity.pdbx_description
1 polymer ?
#
loop_
_entity_poly.entity_id
_entity_poly.type
_entity_poly.pdbx_seq_one_letter_code
_entity_poly.pdbx_strand_id
1 'polypeptide(L)'
;MPFRPTLLALCCSLSLGAHAAAPVTPQDANNRQDGNTLELGATNINVDAPAPSALPPVYAGGQVARGGQLGVLGNQDIMDAPFSMASYTEKLIRDQQAQTVGDVLLN
;
A
#
# COMPACT_ATOMS: atom_id res chain seq x y z
N MET A 1 47.56 17.86 -32.09
CA MET A 1 48.03 19.23 -32.43
C MET A 1 46.84 20.01 -32.94
N PRO A 2 46.67 21.29 -32.60
CA PRO A 2 47.21 22.01 -31.42
C PRO A 2 46.19 21.81 -30.24
N PHE A 3 45.96 22.66 -29.22
CA PHE A 3 46.79 23.66 -28.53
C PHE A 3 46.42 23.74 -27.03
N ARG A 4 47.33 24.26 -26.20
CA ARG A 4 47.12 24.91 -24.88
C ARG A 4 48.24 25.95 -24.73
N PRO A 5 48.00 27.17 -24.22
CA PRO A 5 48.48 27.55 -22.87
C PRO A 5 47.54 28.58 -22.18
N THR A 6 47.42 28.82 -20.86
CA THR A 6 48.34 28.88 -19.69
C THR A 6 49.43 29.97 -19.72
N LEU A 7 49.07 31.18 -19.28
CA LEU A 7 49.97 32.25 -18.80
C LEU A 7 49.11 33.16 -17.91
N LEU A 8 49.14 33.14 -16.56
CA LEU A 8 50.24 33.33 -15.60
C LEU A 8 50.97 34.67 -15.78
N ALA A 9 50.47 35.74 -15.14
CA ALA A 9 51.24 36.62 -14.24
C ALA A 9 50.52 37.94 -13.89
N LEU A 10 50.92 38.48 -12.72
CA LEU A 10 51.24 39.90 -12.45
C LEU A 10 50.21 40.76 -11.70
N CYS A 11 50.74 41.54 -10.73
CA CYS A 11 50.10 42.58 -9.89
C CYS A 11 48.93 42.07 -9.00
N CYS A 12 49.08 41.78 -7.71
CA CYS A 12 49.78 42.50 -6.64
C CYS A 12 49.19 43.90 -6.34
N SER A 13 48.11 43.93 -5.55
CA SER A 13 47.75 45.07 -4.70
C SER A 13 46.97 44.58 -3.47
N LEU A 14 47.64 44.58 -2.31
CA LEU A 14 46.98 44.37 -1.02
C LEU A 14 46.21 45.65 -0.66
N SER A 15 44.94 45.76 -1.05
CA SER A 15 44.05 46.80 -0.54
C SER A 15 43.43 46.36 0.78
N LEU A 16 44.08 46.74 1.88
CA LEU A 16 43.60 46.52 3.24
C LEU A 16 42.41 47.46 3.55
N GLY A 17 41.23 47.12 3.02
CA GLY A 17 39.99 47.85 3.24
C GLY A 17 39.45 47.62 4.64
N ALA A 18 39.39 48.68 5.45
CA ALA A 18 38.93 48.59 6.83
C ALA A 18 37.42 48.31 6.93
N HIS A 19 37.10 47.37 7.82
CA HIS A 19 35.81 47.04 8.43
C HIS A 19 34.66 48.06 8.25
N ALA A 20 33.61 47.64 7.55
CA ALA A 20 32.25 48.12 7.77
C ALA A 20 31.33 46.89 7.93
N ALA A 21 30.65 46.78 9.07
CA ALA A 21 29.80 45.64 9.36
C ALA A 21 28.50 45.70 8.55
N ALA A 22 28.40 44.89 7.50
CA ALA A 22 27.11 44.53 6.91
C ALA A 22 26.43 43.45 7.80
N PRO A 23 25.10 43.47 7.97
CA PRO A 23 24.41 42.54 8.84
C PRO A 23 24.54 41.10 8.32
N VAL A 24 25.04 40.20 9.18
CA VAL A 24 25.01 38.77 8.89
C VAL A 24 23.58 38.26 8.87
N THR A 25 23.11 37.80 7.72
CA THR A 25 21.87 37.03 7.64
C THR A 25 22.05 35.72 8.42
N PRO A 26 21.14 35.37 9.36
CA PRO A 26 21.23 34.11 10.09
C PRO A 26 20.87 32.94 9.18
N GLN A 27 21.88 32.39 8.51
CA GLN A 27 21.81 31.12 7.80
C GLN A 27 23.02 30.25 8.20
N ASP A 28 22.76 28.95 8.27
CA ASP A 28 23.72 27.85 8.48
C ASP A 28 24.22 27.53 9.91
N ALA A 29 23.32 27.55 10.90
CA ALA A 29 23.54 26.86 12.18
C ALA A 29 23.01 25.41 12.21
N ASN A 30 22.21 25.00 11.22
CA ASN A 30 21.43 23.75 11.27
C ASN A 30 22.01 22.60 10.43
N ASN A 31 23.06 22.81 9.63
CA ASN A 31 23.57 21.78 8.72
C ASN A 31 24.76 20.98 9.31
N ARG A 32 24.56 20.37 10.48
CA ARG A 32 25.48 19.35 11.00
C ARG A 32 24.88 17.97 10.71
N GLN A 33 25.26 17.42 9.56
CA GLN A 33 24.79 16.10 9.09
C GLN A 33 25.51 14.98 9.85
N ASP A 34 24.97 14.59 10.99
CA ASP A 34 25.41 13.40 11.73
C ASP A 34 24.95 12.14 10.99
N GLY A 35 25.89 11.55 10.22
CA GLY A 35 25.60 10.46 9.30
C GLY A 35 25.45 9.09 9.95
N ASN A 36 24.26 8.78 10.49
CA ASN A 36 23.72 7.40 10.47
C ASN A 36 22.18 7.29 10.67
N THR A 37 21.41 8.34 10.37
CA THR A 37 19.95 8.28 10.52
C THR A 37 19.33 7.38 9.46
N LEU A 38 18.90 6.18 9.85
CA LEU A 38 18.03 5.33 9.02
C LEU A 38 16.60 5.89 9.05
N GLU A 39 16.24 6.63 8.00
CA GLU A 39 14.83 6.93 7.66
C GLU A 39 14.16 5.65 7.16
N LEU A 40 13.10 5.20 7.84
CA LEU A 40 12.28 4.08 7.39
C LEU A 40 11.26 4.57 6.36
N GLY A 41 11.22 3.95 5.17
CA GLY A 41 10.29 4.31 4.11
C GLY A 41 8.82 4.21 4.56
N ALA A 42 7.96 5.06 3.98
CA ALA A 42 6.55 5.14 4.37
C ALA A 42 5.81 3.81 4.13
N THR A 43 5.31 3.20 5.22
CA THR A 43 4.48 2.00 5.17
C THR A 43 3.03 2.36 4.84
N ASN A 44 2.52 1.89 3.69
CA ASN A 44 1.08 1.98 3.39
C ASN A 44 0.32 0.84 4.08
N ILE A 45 -0.79 1.17 4.73
CA ILE A 45 -1.69 0.21 5.38
C ILE A 45 -3.08 0.42 4.75
N ASN A 46 -3.51 -0.52 3.92
CA ASN A 46 -4.84 -0.50 3.30
C ASN A 46 -5.74 -1.56 3.92
N VAL A 47 -7.02 -1.26 4.06
CA VAL A 47 -8.09 -2.22 4.35
C VAL A 47 -8.97 -2.31 3.11
N ASP A 48 -9.11 -3.51 2.56
CA ASP A 48 -10.17 -3.84 1.62
C ASP A 48 -11.22 -4.64 2.39
N ALA A 49 -12.36 -4.01 2.67
CA ALA A 49 -13.48 -4.60 3.39
C ALA A 49 -14.62 -4.86 2.40
N PRO A 50 -15.14 -6.09 2.28
CA PRO A 50 -16.29 -6.36 1.43
C PRO A 50 -17.47 -5.47 1.77
N ALA A 51 -18.18 -4.99 0.74
CA ALA A 51 -19.44 -4.28 0.96
C ALA A 51 -20.43 -5.17 1.74
N PRO A 52 -21.36 -4.62 2.56
CA PRO A 52 -22.31 -5.42 3.33
C PRO A 52 -23.20 -6.37 2.48
N SER A 53 -23.36 -6.06 1.19
CA SER A 53 -24.09 -6.85 0.20
C SER A 53 -23.21 -7.74 -0.69
N ALA A 54 -21.89 -7.75 -0.49
CA ALA A 54 -20.98 -8.63 -1.23
C ALA A 54 -21.26 -10.10 -0.87
N LEU A 55 -21.12 -11.01 -1.84
CA LEU A 55 -21.29 -12.43 -1.57
C LEU A 55 -20.20 -12.94 -0.61
N PRO A 56 -20.54 -13.82 0.35
CA PRO A 56 -19.55 -14.50 1.18
C PRO A 56 -18.47 -15.21 0.34
N PRO A 57 -17.21 -15.23 0.79
CA PRO A 57 -16.12 -15.79 0.02
C PRO A 57 -16.29 -17.29 -0.24
N VAL A 58 -15.83 -17.76 -1.39
CA VAL A 58 -15.91 -19.17 -1.79
C VAL A 58 -14.87 -20.00 -1.02
N TYR A 59 -15.24 -21.20 -0.57
CA TYR A 59 -14.34 -22.14 0.09
C TYR A 59 -13.39 -22.82 -0.91
N ALA A 60 -12.30 -23.39 -0.41
CA ALA A 60 -11.36 -24.16 -1.22
C ALA A 60 -12.08 -25.28 -2.00
N GLY A 61 -11.72 -25.48 -3.27
CA GLY A 61 -12.41 -26.39 -4.18
C GLY A 61 -13.58 -25.76 -4.97
N GLY A 62 -14.08 -24.59 -4.57
CA GLY A 62 -14.98 -23.77 -5.39
C GLY A 62 -16.46 -24.16 -5.36
N GLN A 63 -16.84 -25.19 -4.60
CA GLN A 63 -18.17 -25.81 -4.63
C GLN A 63 -19.15 -25.22 -3.60
N VAL A 64 -18.62 -24.78 -2.44
CA VAL A 64 -19.40 -24.17 -1.35
C VAL A 64 -18.82 -22.81 -0.98
N ALA A 65 -19.65 -21.93 -0.43
CA ALA A 65 -19.22 -20.67 0.18
C ALA A 65 -18.87 -20.86 1.67
N ARG A 66 -18.06 -19.96 2.23
CA ARG A 66 -17.74 -19.91 3.67
C ARG A 66 -18.83 -19.30 4.54
N GLY A 67 -19.86 -18.72 3.93
CA GLY A 67 -20.95 -18.06 4.63
C GLY A 67 -22.19 -18.00 3.75
N GLY A 68 -23.27 -17.45 4.32
CA GLY A 68 -24.55 -17.25 3.65
C GLY A 68 -25.33 -16.09 4.25
N GLN A 69 -26.36 -15.63 3.55
CA GLN A 69 -27.22 -14.54 4.03
C GLN A 69 -28.34 -15.08 4.94
N LEU A 70 -28.31 -14.70 6.21
CA LEU A 70 -29.25 -15.11 7.26
C LEU A 70 -30.38 -14.10 7.43
N GLY A 71 -31.05 -13.75 6.33
CA GLY A 71 -32.16 -12.80 6.31
C GLY A 71 -31.77 -11.44 6.88
N VAL A 72 -32.48 -10.99 7.94
CA VAL A 72 -32.27 -9.69 8.59
C VAL A 72 -30.91 -9.55 9.29
N LEU A 73 -30.22 -10.67 9.56
CA LEU A 73 -28.88 -10.67 10.17
C LEU A 73 -27.77 -10.35 9.15
N GLY A 74 -28.08 -10.37 7.85
CA GLY A 74 -27.09 -10.17 6.79
C GLY A 74 -26.22 -11.40 6.54
N ASN A 75 -25.01 -11.19 6.03
CA ASN A 75 -24.07 -12.26 5.72
C ASN A 75 -23.34 -12.74 6.98
N GLN A 76 -23.37 -14.05 7.24
CA GLN A 76 -22.68 -14.69 8.36
C GLN A 76 -21.71 -15.76 7.85
N ASP A 77 -20.54 -15.90 8.48
CA ASP A 77 -19.68 -17.08 8.28
C ASP A 77 -20.34 -18.34 8.86
N ILE A 78 -20.08 -19.50 8.27
CA ILE A 78 -20.56 -20.80 8.75
C ILE A 78 -20.10 -21.07 10.19
N MET A 79 -18.91 -20.59 10.57
CA MET A 79 -18.34 -20.80 11.91
C MET A 79 -19.01 -19.94 13.00
N ASP A 80 -19.66 -18.84 12.62
CA ASP A 80 -20.31 -17.90 13.55
C ASP A 80 -21.84 -18.12 13.65
N ALA A 81 -22.42 -18.91 12.75
CA ALA A 81 -23.85 -19.18 12.76
C ALA A 81 -24.25 -20.15 13.90
N PRO A 82 -25.30 -19.89 14.68
CA PRO A 82 -25.72 -20.75 15.79
C PRO A 82 -26.47 -22.03 15.35
N PHE A 83 -26.36 -22.41 14.07
CA PHE A 83 -26.95 -23.59 13.47
C PHE A 83 -26.14 -24.04 12.25
N SER A 84 -26.20 -25.32 11.92
CA SER A 84 -25.56 -25.85 10.71
C SER A 84 -26.21 -25.29 9.45
N MET A 85 -25.42 -24.69 8.56
CA MET A 85 -25.83 -24.26 7.23
C MET A 85 -24.81 -24.66 6.18
N ALA A 86 -25.26 -24.83 4.93
CA ALA A 86 -24.42 -25.01 3.76
C ALA A 86 -24.90 -24.05 2.66
N SER A 87 -23.96 -23.40 1.96
CA SER A 87 -24.25 -22.51 0.83
C SER A 87 -23.49 -22.99 -0.40
N TYR A 88 -24.23 -23.41 -1.42
CA TYR A 88 -23.67 -23.95 -2.66
C TYR A 88 -23.41 -22.85 -3.70
N THR A 89 -22.33 -22.96 -4.46
CA THR A 89 -21.94 -21.94 -5.45
C THR A 89 -22.64 -22.14 -6.79
N GLU A 90 -22.73 -21.06 -7.58
CA GLU A 90 -23.10 -21.13 -9.01
C GLU A 90 -22.24 -22.14 -9.78
N LYS A 91 -20.94 -22.24 -9.44
CA LYS A 91 -20.04 -23.21 -10.05
C LYS A 91 -20.55 -24.64 -9.86
N LEU A 92 -20.90 -25.03 -8.63
CA LEU A 92 -21.40 -26.38 -8.36
C LEU A 92 -22.69 -26.69 -9.14
N ILE A 93 -23.62 -25.73 -9.18
CA ILE A 93 -24.88 -25.84 -9.93
C ILE A 93 -24.61 -26.08 -11.43
N ARG A 94 -23.65 -25.36 -12.01
CA ARG A 94 -23.23 -25.51 -13.41
C ARG A 94 -22.49 -26.82 -13.66
N ASP A 95 -21.54 -27.19 -12.80
CA ASP A 95 -20.73 -28.40 -12.92
C ASP A 95 -21.61 -29.67 -12.85
N GLN A 96 -22.68 -29.65 -12.04
CA GLN A 96 -23.69 -30.72 -11.94
C GLN A 96 -24.78 -30.67 -13.03
N GLN A 97 -24.86 -29.59 -13.82
CA GLN A 97 -25.95 -29.34 -14.78
C GLN A 97 -27.36 -29.35 -14.14
N ALA A 98 -27.44 -29.01 -12.86
CA ALA A 98 -28.66 -29.07 -12.05
C ALA A 98 -29.81 -28.26 -12.68
N GLN A 99 -30.96 -28.91 -12.88
CA GLN A 99 -32.19 -28.30 -13.38
C GLN A 99 -33.11 -27.87 -12.22
N THR A 100 -33.00 -28.54 -11.07
CA THR A 100 -33.77 -28.24 -9.86
C THR A 100 -32.85 -27.95 -8.68
N VAL A 101 -33.38 -27.24 -7.67
CA VAL A 101 -32.67 -27.06 -6.39
C VAL A 101 -32.44 -28.37 -5.64
N GLY A 102 -33.25 -29.41 -5.92
CA GLY A 102 -33.08 -30.74 -5.33
C GLY A 102 -31.86 -31.46 -5.88
N ASP A 103 -31.55 -31.28 -7.18
CA ASP A 103 -30.41 -31.90 -7.85
C ASP A 103 -29.09 -31.49 -7.15
N VAL A 104 -29.01 -30.22 -6.72
CA VAL A 104 -27.86 -29.64 -5.99
C VAL A 104 -27.65 -30.26 -4.61
N LEU A 105 -28.69 -30.85 -4.00
CA LEU A 105 -28.63 -31.42 -2.66
C LEU A 105 -28.18 -32.89 -2.64
N LEU A 106 -28.04 -33.52 -3.81
CA LEU A 106 -27.68 -34.95 -3.96
C LEU A 106 -26.16 -35.19 -4.09
N ASN A 107 -25.33 -34.31 -3.51
CA ASN A 107 -23.85 -34.41 -3.51
C ASN A 107 -23.32 -35.66 -2.81
#